data_AF-A0A392T3T4-F1
#
_entry.id   AF-A0A392T3T4-F1
#
_cell.length_a   1.000
_cell.length_b   1.000
_cell.length_c   1.000
_cell.angle_alpha   90.00
_cell.angle_beta   90.00
_cell.angle_gamma   90.00
#
_symmetry.space_group_name_H-M   'P 1'
#
loop_
_entity.id
_entity.type
_entity.pdbx_description
1 polymer ?
#
loop_
_entity_poly.entity_id
_entity_poly.type
_entity_poly.pdbx_seq_one_letter_code
_entity_poly.pdbx_strand_id
1 'polypeptide(L)'
;AGFIAMYATLANRDVDCCLIPETPFFLEGPGGLYEFAERRLKENGHMVIVIAEGAGQELVTESMQALQKQDASGNKLLQDVGLWISQKLKVLII
;
A
#
# COMPACT_ATOMS: atom_id res chain seq x y z
N ALA A 1 13.59 0.58 3.38
CA ALA A 1 13.45 2.05 3.29
C ALA A 1 12.71 2.42 2.00
N GLY A 2 11.89 3.47 2.01
CA GLY A 2 11.00 3.88 0.92
C GLY A 2 11.60 4.81 -0.14
N PHE A 3 12.91 5.01 -0.16
CA PHE A 3 13.57 5.99 -1.05
C PHE A 3 13.24 5.80 -2.53
N ILE A 4 13.23 4.56 -3.04
CA ILE A 4 12.92 4.27 -4.45
C ILE A 4 11.49 4.71 -4.79
N ALA A 5 10.52 4.33 -3.95
CA ALA A 5 9.12 4.71 -4.14
C ALA A 5 8.94 6.24 -4.10
N MET A 6 9.61 6.91 -3.16
CA MET A 6 9.58 8.37 -3.04
C MET A 6 10.19 9.06 -4.27
N TYR A 7 11.38 8.66 -4.70
CA TYR A 7 12.04 9.26 -5.87
C TYR A 7 11.27 8.98 -7.16
N ALA A 8 10.71 7.77 -7.33
CA ALA A 8 9.85 7.46 -8.47
C ALA A 8 8.59 8.33 -8.49
N THR A 9 7.97 8.55 -7.34
CA THR A 9 6.83 9.45 -7.16
C THR A 9 7.18 10.88 -7.51
N LEU A 10 8.33 11.40 -7.04
CA LEU A 10 8.73 12.78 -7.35
C LEU A 10 9.10 12.96 -8.82
N ALA A 11 9.62 11.92 -9.48
CA ALA A 11 9.94 11.94 -10.90
C ALA A 11 8.70 11.88 -11.81
N ASN A 12 7.59 11.30 -11.32
CA ASN A 12 6.36 11.11 -12.08
C ASN A 12 5.21 11.95 -11.52
N ARG A 13 4.72 12.92 -12.30
CA ARG A 13 3.66 13.84 -11.88
C ARG A 13 2.27 13.21 -11.76
N ASP A 14 2.09 11.99 -12.26
CA ASP A 14 0.80 11.33 -12.29
C ASP A 14 0.54 10.45 -11.05
N VAL A 15 1.50 10.38 -10.11
CA VAL A 15 1.33 9.59 -8.88
C VAL A 15 0.49 10.36 -7.86
N ASP A 16 -0.66 9.80 -7.48
CA ASP A 16 -1.57 10.38 -6.47
C ASP A 16 -1.16 10.06 -5.03
N CYS A 17 -0.55 8.89 -4.82
CA CYS A 17 -0.20 8.40 -3.48
C CYS A 17 1.08 7.58 -3.48
N CYS A 18 1.95 7.82 -2.49
CA CYS A 18 3.17 7.07 -2.26
C CYS A 18 3.15 6.47 -0.85
N LEU A 19 3.16 5.15 -0.75
CA LEU A 19 3.18 4.40 0.50
C LEU A 19 4.60 3.88 0.78
N ILE A 20 5.16 4.25 1.92
CA ILE A 20 6.53 3.90 2.33
C ILE A 20 6.56 3.33 3.75
N PRO A 21 7.50 2.42 4.09
CA PRO A 21 7.58 1.82 5.42
C PRO A 21 7.84 2.85 6.54
N GLU A 22 8.43 4.00 6.21
CA GLU A 22 8.72 5.06 7.17
C GLU A 22 7.47 5.83 7.62
N THR A 23 6.38 5.76 6.86
CA THR A 23 5.13 6.49 7.17
C THR A 23 4.00 5.48 7.32
N PRO A 24 3.54 5.21 8.56
CA PRO A 24 2.42 4.33 8.77
C PRO A 24 1.15 4.93 8.16
N PHE A 25 0.27 4.06 7.68
CA PHE A 25 -1.03 4.42 7.13
C PHE A 25 -2.07 3.39 7.59
N PHE A 26 -3.33 3.71 7.36
CA PHE A 26 -4.45 2.84 7.67
C PHE A 26 -5.42 2.80 6.47
N LEU A 27 -6.16 1.71 6.37
CA LEU A 27 -7.09 1.52 5.26
C LEU A 27 -8.41 2.26 5.47
N GLU A 28 -8.99 2.11 6.67
CA GLU A 28 -10.33 2.57 7.02
C GLU A 28 -10.31 3.71 8.03
N GLY A 29 -11.34 4.56 8.00
CA GLY A 29 -11.50 5.70 8.89
C GLY A 29 -11.13 7.03 8.23
N PRO A 30 -11.35 8.15 8.93
CA PRO A 30 -11.14 9.49 8.38
C PRO A 30 -9.69 9.70 7.91
N GLY A 31 -9.52 10.04 6.63
CA GLY A 31 -8.20 10.20 6.01
C GLY A 31 -7.49 8.90 5.64
N GLY A 32 -8.17 7.77 5.74
CA GLY A 32 -7.65 6.46 5.36
C GLY A 32 -7.47 6.31 3.85
N LEU A 33 -6.73 5.27 3.46
CA LEU A 33 -6.44 4.99 2.05
C LEU A 33 -7.72 4.80 1.22
N TYR A 34 -8.75 4.17 1.80
CA TYR A 34 -10.02 3.92 1.13
C TYR A 34 -10.78 5.21 0.79
N GLU A 35 -10.92 6.10 1.77
CA GLU A 35 -11.57 7.41 1.57
C GLU A 35 -10.79 8.26 0.55
N PHE A 36 -9.45 8.25 0.66
CA PHE A 36 -8.57 8.95 -0.28
C PHE A 36 -8.73 8.40 -1.72
N ALA A 37 -8.75 7.08 -1.88
CA ALA A 37 -8.90 6.43 -3.18
C ALA A 37 -10.29 6.70 -3.80
N GLU A 38 -11.35 6.60 -3.01
CA GLU A 38 -12.72 6.89 -3.47
C GLU A 38 -12.83 8.33 -3.97
N ARG A 39 -12.29 9.30 -3.21
CA ARG A 39 -12.27 10.71 -3.61
C ARG A 39 -11.50 10.91 -4.92
N ARG A 40 -10.29 10.36 -5.02
CA ARG A 40 -9.46 10.48 -6.24
C ARG A 40 -10.13 9.88 -7.46
N LEU A 41 -10.77 8.73 -7.32
CA LEU A 41 -11.48 8.08 -8.42
C LEU A 41 -12.72 8.88 -8.85
N LYS A 42 -13.46 9.49 -7.91
CA LYS A 42 -14.59 10.37 -8.25
C LYS A 42 -14.15 11.65 -8.95
N GLU A 43 -13.03 12.23 -8.54
CA GLU A 43 -12.51 13.48 -9.09
C GLU A 43 -11.84 13.29 -10.46
N ASN A 44 -11.03 12.25 -10.61
CA ASN A 44 -10.14 12.08 -11.76
C ASN A 44 -10.48 10.87 -12.66
N GLY A 45 -11.39 9.98 -12.22
CA GLY A 45 -11.72 8.73 -12.91
C GLY A 45 -10.62 7.65 -12.87
N HIS A 46 -9.47 7.96 -12.29
CA HIS A 46 -8.32 7.07 -12.15
C HIS A 46 -7.50 7.47 -10.92
N MET A 47 -6.61 6.58 -10.50
CA MET A 47 -5.69 6.81 -9.39
C MET A 47 -4.41 5.98 -9.59
N VAL A 48 -3.25 6.59 -9.34
CA VAL A 48 -1.95 5.90 -9.36
C VAL A 48 -1.36 5.87 -7.95
N ILE A 49 -1.08 4.67 -7.45
CA ILE A 49 -0.45 4.44 -6.15
C ILE A 49 0.90 3.76 -6.37
N VAL A 50 1.96 4.31 -5.77
CA VAL A 50 3.28 3.69 -5.67
C VAL A 50 3.47 3.16 -4.25
N ILE A 51 3.87 1.89 -4.12
CA ILE A 51 3.99 1.22 -2.82
C ILE A 51 5.39 0.62 -2.73
N ALA A 52 6.15 0.99 -1.69
CA ALA A 52 7.37 0.28 -1.35
C ALA A 52 7.00 -1.07 -0.71
N GLU A 53 7.70 -2.14 -1.08
CA GLU A 53 7.42 -3.53 -0.62
C GLU A 53 7.28 -3.66 0.91
N GLY A 54 8.07 -2.89 1.67
CA GLY A 54 8.02 -2.91 3.13
C GLY A 54 6.87 -2.13 3.77
N ALA A 55 6.12 -1.32 3.01
CA ALA A 55 5.02 -0.51 3.54
C ALA A 55 3.83 -1.40 3.90
N GLY A 56 3.17 -1.18 5.04
CA GLY A 56 1.90 -1.85 5.35
C GLY A 56 1.98 -3.35 5.65
N GLN A 57 3.18 -3.92 5.83
CA GLN A 57 3.38 -5.35 6.14
C GLN A 57 2.62 -5.81 7.40
N GLU A 58 2.48 -4.92 8.39
CA GLU A 58 1.71 -5.20 9.61
C GLU A 58 0.22 -5.37 9.31
N LEU A 59 -0.34 -4.50 8.47
CA LEU A 59 -1.75 -4.58 8.04
C LEU A 59 -2.04 -5.87 7.27
N VAL A 60 -1.11 -6.29 6.40
CA VAL A 60 -1.24 -7.56 5.66
C VAL A 60 -1.22 -8.74 6.62
N THR A 61 -0.28 -8.73 7.58
CA THR A 61 -0.11 -9.82 8.55
C THR A 61 -1.34 -9.97 9.44
N GLU A 62 -1.87 -8.85 9.96
CA GLU A 62 -3.11 -8.82 10.74
C GLU A 62 -4.31 -9.32 9.93
N SER A 63 -4.46 -8.86 8.68
CA SER A 63 -5.56 -9.27 7.80
C SER A 63 -5.54 -10.75 7.44
N MET A 64 -4.37 -11.37 7.29
CA MET A 64 -4.26 -12.76 6.83
C MET A 64 -4.12 -13.76 7.98
N GLN A 65 -4.05 -13.31 9.24
CA GLN A 65 -3.64 -14.15 10.39
C GLN A 65 -2.40 -14.99 10.08
N ALA A 66 -1.52 -14.47 9.22
CA ALA A 66 -0.43 -15.24 8.65
C ALA A 66 0.71 -15.30 9.66
N LEU A 67 1.20 -16.51 9.95
CA LEU A 67 2.47 -16.68 10.66
C LEU A 67 3.57 -15.93 9.90
N GLN A 68 4.39 -15.16 10.63
CA GLN A 68 5.61 -14.57 10.09
C GLN A 68 6.50 -15.69 9.56
N LYS A 69 6.49 -15.89 8.23
CA LYS A 69 7.35 -16.86 7.57
C LYS A 69 8.75 -16.27 7.53
N GLN A 70 9.75 -17.06 7.92
CA GLN A 70 11.15 -16.73 7.72
C GLN A 70 11.69 -17.55 6.55
N ASP A 71 12.59 -16.95 5.77
CA ASP A 71 13.34 -17.69 4.77
C ASP A 71 14.43 -18.58 5.42
N ALA A 72 15.11 -19.38 4.60
CA ALA A 72 16.18 -20.27 5.07
C ALA A 72 17.38 -19.53 5.68
N SER A 73 17.50 -18.22 5.46
CA SER A 73 18.53 -17.34 6.04
C SER A 73 18.05 -16.58 7.29
N GLY A 74 16.81 -16.80 7.73
CA GLY A 74 16.23 -16.15 8.92
C GLY A 74 15.64 -14.76 8.66
N ASN A 75 15.56 -14.29 7.41
CA ASN A 75 14.90 -13.03 7.10
C ASN A 75 13.40 -13.21 7.11
N LYS A 76 12.67 -12.18 7.57
CA LYS A 76 11.21 -12.15 7.46
C LYS A 76 10.82 -12.10 5.99
N LEU A 77 9.98 -13.05 5.58
CA LEU A 77 9.42 -13.09 4.25
C LEU A 77 8.31 -12.03 4.16
N LEU A 78 8.56 -11.00 3.35
CA LEU A 78 7.60 -9.94 3.08
C LEU A 78 6.44 -10.52 2.25
N GLN A 79 5.23 -10.13 2.60
CA GLN A 79 4.04 -10.44 1.80
C GLN A 79 3.91 -9.43 0.65
N ASP A 80 3.27 -9.83 -0.44
CA ASP A 80 2.99 -8.92 -1.56
C ASP A 80 1.88 -7.93 -1.18
N VAL A 81 2.29 -6.78 -0.65
CA VAL A 81 1.40 -5.71 -0.22
C VAL A 81 0.70 -5.06 -1.41
N GLY A 82 1.39 -4.96 -2.56
CA GLY A 82 0.83 -4.36 -3.77
C GLY A 82 -0.39 -5.14 -4.26
N LEU A 83 -0.25 -6.47 -4.36
CA LEU A 83 -1.35 -7.35 -4.71
C LEU A 83 -2.46 -7.30 -3.66
N TRP A 84 -2.11 -7.35 -2.37
CA TRP A 84 -3.10 -7.30 -1.29
C TRP A 84 -3.92 -6.00 -1.29
N ILE A 85 -3.27 -4.83 -1.40
CA ILE A 85 -3.97 -3.53 -1.49
C ILE A 85 -4.83 -3.48 -2.75
N SER A 86 -4.34 -3.97 -3.89
CA SER A 86 -5.13 -4.01 -5.14
C SER A 86 -6.43 -4.81 -4.98
N GLN A 87 -6.37 -5.97 -4.31
CA GLN A 87 -7.54 -6.79 -4.04
C GLN A 87 -8.52 -6.08 -3.10
N LYS A 88 -8.01 -5.45 -2.02
CA LYS A 88 -8.82 -4.71 -1.05
C LYS A 88 -9.55 -3.52 -1.69
N LEU A 89 -8.84 -2.72 -2.48
CA LEU A 89 -9.43 -1.57 -3.18
C LEU A 89 -10.47 -2.00 -4.21
N LYS A 90 -10.23 -3.08 -4.96
CA LYS A 90 -11.21 -3.61 -5.93
C LYS A 90 -12.54 -4.00 -5.28
N VAL A 91 -12.50 -4.61 -4.09
CA VAL A 91 -13.73 -5.01 -3.37
C VAL A 91 -14.51 -3.79 -2.86
N LEU A 92 -13.84 -2.66 -2.61
CA LEU A 92 -14.49 -1.44 -2.15
C LEU A 92 -15.17 -0.65 -3.27
N ILE A 93 -14.59 -0.65 -4.47
CA ILE A 93 -14.99 0.23 -5.58
C ILE A 93 -16.09 -0.40 -6.47
N ILE A 94 -16.35 -1.70 -6.34
CA ILE A 94 -17.41 -2.45 -7.04
C ILE A 94 -18.57 -2.69 -6.08
#